data_AF-A0A9D9I912-F1
#
_entry.id   AF-A0A9D9I912-F1
#
_cell.length_a   1.000
_cell.length_b   1.000
_cell.length_c   1.000
_cell.angle_alpha   90.00
_cell.angle_beta   90.00
_cell.angle_gamma   90.00
#
_symmetry.space_group_name_H-M   'P 1'
#
loop_
_entity.id
_entity.type
_entity.pdbx_description
1 polymer ?
#
loop_
_entity_poly.entity_id
_entity_poly.type
_entity_poly.pdbx_seq_one_letter_code
_entity_poly.pdbx_strand_id
1 'polypeptide(L)' 'TPVEVDGTVTFEEANLVFSCRKASKTLIDEKQILDSSVLKLYPQQDWHDMYIGYIDGVYISPEA' A
#
# COMPACT_ATOMS: atom_id res chain seq x y z
N THR A 1 -13.67 -2.22 -11.64
CA THR A 1 -13.37 -1.46 -12.87
C THR A 1 -12.45 -0.31 -12.53
N PRO A 2 -11.32 -0.11 -13.24
CA PRO A 2 -10.46 1.06 -13.00
C PRO A 2 -11.17 2.35 -13.40
N VAL A 3 -11.03 3.40 -12.60
CA VAL A 3 -11.52 4.75 -12.88
C VAL A 3 -10.43 5.78 -12.58
N GLU A 4 -10.37 6.83 -13.40
CA GLU A 4 -9.42 7.93 -13.22
C GLU A 4 -9.98 8.96 -12.24
N VAL A 5 -9.16 9.39 -11.29
CA VAL A 5 -9.46 10.45 -10.32
C VAL A 5 -8.18 11.25 -10.05
N ASP A 6 -8.23 12.57 -10.28
CA ASP A 6 -7.15 13.54 -10.04
C ASP A 6 -5.78 13.13 -10.60
N GLY A 7 -5.77 12.63 -11.84
CA GLY A 7 -4.58 12.18 -12.55
C GLY A 7 -4.05 10.82 -12.07
N THR A 8 -4.81 10.11 -11.24
CA THR A 8 -4.47 8.79 -10.68
C THR A 8 -5.57 7.78 -10.97
N VAL A 9 -5.33 6.50 -10.66
CA VAL A 9 -6.30 5.42 -10.90
C VAL A 9 -6.75 4.83 -9.57
N THR A 10 -8.06 4.68 -9.43
CA THR A 10 -8.72 3.93 -8.36
C THR A 10 -9.72 2.93 -8.95
N PHE A 11 -10.60 2.36 -8.13
CA PHE A 11 -11.61 1.38 -8.54
C PHE A 11 -13.02 1.91 -8.30
N GLU A 12 -13.92 1.71 -9.26
CA GLU A 12 -15.35 2.07 -9.16
C GLU A 12 -16.01 1.43 -7.93
N GLU A 13 -15.57 0.25 -7.51
CA GLU A 13 -16.14 -0.51 -6.40
C GLU A 13 -15.62 -0.07 -5.01
N ALA A 14 -14.70 0.89 -4.94
CA ALA A 14 -14.12 1.32 -3.68
C ALA A 14 -15.06 2.27 -2.89
N ASN A 15 -15.35 1.91 -1.63
CA ASN A 15 -16.13 2.78 -0.72
C ASN A 15 -15.32 3.96 -0.16
N LEU A 16 -14.00 3.80 -0.06
CA LEU A 16 -13.07 4.80 0.48
C LEU A 16 -11.75 4.69 -0.27
N VAL A 17 -11.23 5.83 -0.73
CA VAL A 17 -9.97 5.93 -1.46
C VAL A 17 -9.08 6.98 -0.80
N PHE A 18 -7.84 6.60 -0.47
CA PHE A 18 -6.78 7.52 -0.07
C PHE A 18 -5.81 7.69 -1.24
N SER A 19 -5.74 8.89 -1.79
CA SER A 19 -4.70 9.24 -2.76
C SER A 19 -3.48 9.74 -2.01
N CYS A 20 -2.33 9.11 -2.27
CA CYS A 20 -1.10 9.33 -1.53
C CYS A 20 0.09 9.59 -2.44
N ARG A 21 0.90 10.62 -2.14
CA ARG A 21 2.27 10.75 -2.65
C ARG A 21 3.24 10.03 -1.73
N LYS A 22 4.22 9.35 -2.34
CA LYS A 22 5.31 8.66 -1.61
C LYS A 22 6.13 9.68 -0.81
N ALA A 23 6.18 9.49 0.51
CA ALA A 23 6.98 10.28 1.43
C ALA A 23 8.33 9.63 1.70
N SER A 24 8.35 8.30 1.86
CA SER A 24 9.56 7.52 2.04
C SER A 24 9.38 6.07 1.61
N LYS A 25 10.50 5.37 1.46
CA LYS A 25 10.59 3.94 1.17
C LYS A 25 11.66 3.33 2.08
N THR A 26 11.37 2.16 2.64
CA THR A 26 12.36 1.32 3.31
C THR A 26 12.15 -0.15 2.95
N LEU A 27 13.19 -0.97 3.08
CA LEU A 27 13.04 -2.41 3.11
C LEU A 27 12.57 -2.84 4.51
N ILE A 28 11.72 -3.85 4.59
CA ILE A 28 11.47 -4.59 5.83
C ILE A 28 12.60 -5.62 5.97
N ASP A 29 13.49 -5.42 6.94
CA ASP A 29 14.61 -6.32 7.18
C ASP A 29 14.13 -7.59 7.93
N GLU A 30 14.79 -8.72 7.68
CA GLU A 30 14.47 -9.99 8.36
C GLU A 30 14.48 -9.87 9.89
N LYS A 31 15.34 -9.00 10.45
CA LYS A 31 15.45 -8.77 11.91
C LYS A 31 14.23 -8.08 12.50
N GLN A 32 13.39 -7.50 11.65
CA GLN A 32 12.14 -6.85 12.04
C GLN A 32 10.95 -7.82 11.99
N ILE A 33 11.13 -9.04 11.46
CA ILE A 33 10.11 -10.09 11.45
C ILE A 33 10.02 -10.71 12.84
N LEU A 34 8.87 -10.52 13.50
CA LEU A 34 8.64 -11.03 14.85
C LEU A 34 8.25 -12.51 14.88
N ASP A 35 7.56 -12.99 13.84
CA ASP A 35 7.21 -14.40 13.68
C ASP A 35 8.22 -15.07 12.73
N SER A 36 9.19 -15.79 13.27
CA SER A 36 10.19 -16.46 12.43
C SER A 36 9.63 -17.60 11.57
N SER A 37 8.39 -18.06 11.82
CA SER A 37 7.77 -19.13 11.05
C SER A 37 7.47 -18.74 9.59
N VAL A 38 7.35 -17.44 9.30
CA VAL A 38 7.15 -16.93 7.94
C VAL A 38 8.44 -16.83 7.11
N LEU A 39 9.64 -16.94 7.72
CA LEU A 39 10.91 -16.88 6.97
C LEU A 39 11.00 -17.97 5.89
N LYS A 40 10.35 -19.12 6.10
CA LYS A 40 10.27 -20.22 5.12
C LYS A 40 9.54 -19.84 3.82
N LEU A 41 8.74 -18.77 3.84
CA LEU A 41 7.99 -18.29 2.68
C LEU A 41 8.86 -17.42 1.75
N TYR A 42 10.05 -17.01 2.19
CA TYR A 42 10.99 -16.15 1.45
C TYR A 42 12.33 -16.86 1.19
N PRO A 43 12.33 -17.97 0.41
CA PRO A 43 13.56 -18.74 0.16
C PRO A 43 14.63 -17.94 -0.60
N GLN A 44 14.25 -16.86 -1.27
CA GLN A 44 15.15 -16.00 -2.04
C GLN A 44 15.54 -14.70 -1.31
N GLN A 45 15.09 -14.50 -0.06
CA GLN A 45 15.33 -13.29 0.74
C GLN A 45 14.87 -12.00 0.02
N ASP A 46 13.81 -12.10 -0.77
CA ASP A 46 13.14 -11.02 -1.47
C ASP A 46 12.16 -10.29 -0.54
N TRP A 47 12.73 -9.58 0.43
CA TRP A 47 11.95 -8.90 1.46
C TRP A 47 11.09 -7.75 0.90
N HIS A 48 10.06 -7.39 1.66
CA HIS A 48 9.08 -6.40 1.24
C HIS A 48 9.63 -4.98 1.28
N ASP A 49 9.28 -4.18 0.27
CA ASP A 49 9.39 -2.73 0.32
C ASP A 49 8.19 -2.12 1.05
N MET A 50 8.44 -1.38 2.12
CA MET A 50 7.45 -0.58 2.82
C MET A 50 7.51 0.87 2.35
N TYR A 51 6.36 1.41 1.93
CA TYR A 51 6.20 2.81 1.55
C TYR A 51 5.37 3.54 2.59
N ILE A 52 5.83 4.72 3.00
CA ILE A 52 5.04 5.67 3.77
C ILE A 52 4.63 6.79 2.81
N GLY A 53 3.36 7.17 2.82
CA GLY A 53 2.81 8.21 1.94
C GLY A 53 2.14 9.33 2.72
N TYR A 54 2.17 10.54 2.16
CA TYR A 54 1.31 11.64 2.59
C TYR A 54 -0.02 11.51 1.87
N ILE A 55 -1.12 11.67 2.61
CA ILE A 55 -2.46 11.72 2.02
C ILE A 55 -2.64 13.09 1.40
N ASP A 56 -2.83 13.14 0.08
CA ASP A 56 -3.13 14.37 -0.65
C ASP A 56 -4.62 14.50 -0.98
N GLY A 57 -5.37 13.39 -0.93
CA GLY A 57 -6.81 13.37 -1.17
C GLY A 57 -7.51 12.18 -0.51
N VAL A 58 -8.77 12.37 -0.13
CA VAL A 58 -9.66 11.33 0.40
C VAL A 58 -10.99 11.41 -0.32
N TYR A 59 -11.44 10.30 -0.88
CA TYR A 59 -12.70 10.20 -1.62
C TYR A 59 -13.57 9.12 -1.00
N ILE A 60 -14.84 9.41 -0.84
CA ILE A 60 -15.82 8.52 -0.22
C ILE A 60 -16.91 8.24 -1.25
N SER A 61 -17.32 6.98 -1.37
CA SER A 61 -18.47 6.63 -2.19
C SER A 61 -19.72 7.35 -1.65
N PRO A 62 -20.57 7.94 -2.51
CA PRO A 62 -21.78 8.63 -2.07
C PRO A 62 -22.77 7.74 -1.29
N GLU A 63 -22.65 6.42 -1.41
CA GLU A 63 -23.54 5.43 -0.80
C GLU A 63 -22.97 4.79 0.49
N ALA A 64 -21.80 5.23 0.97
CA ALA A 64 -21.11 4.69 2.15
C ALA A 64 -21.52 5.36 3.47
#